data_AF-A0A7V6BCL9-F1
#
_entry.id   AF-A0A7V6BCL9-F1
#
_cell.length_a   1.000
_cell.length_b   1.000
_cell.length_c   1.000
_cell.angle_alpha   90.00
_cell.angle_beta   90.00
_cell.angle_gamma   90.00
#
_symmetry.space_group_name_H-M   'P 1'
#
loop_
_entity.id
_entity.type
_entity.pdbx_description
1 polymer ?
#
loop_
_entity_poly.entity_id
_entity_poly.type
_entity_poly.pdbx_seq_one_letter_code
_entity_poly.pdbx_strand_id
1 'polypeptide(L)'
;MNRIEASSGARIWRCSGGDSTRCGLFPGAISIKTKPAFALKTAGAVQASVVFDEEGFCYVADMTGLVQAFLKDRQIWQNRLNGSVVASPALCPKSNVLFVGTTAGSIYAIDTKSGKTLIKKDIPTTS
;
A
#
# COMPACT_ATOMS: atom_id res chain seq x y z
N MET A 1 -6.35 35.90 -5.34
CA MET A 1 -5.64 35.08 -4.34
C MET A 1 -6.45 33.82 -4.13
N ASN A 2 -6.23 32.80 -4.96
CA ASN A 2 -7.09 31.60 -4.95
C ASN A 2 -6.69 30.70 -3.78
N ARG A 3 -7.56 30.66 -2.77
CA ARG A 3 -7.48 29.71 -1.67
C ARG A 3 -7.83 28.34 -2.25
N ILE A 4 -6.84 27.44 -2.29
CA ILE A 4 -7.10 26.03 -2.61
C ILE A 4 -7.86 25.48 -1.40
N GLU A 5 -9.18 25.33 -1.53
CA GLU A 5 -9.96 24.60 -0.54
C GLU A 5 -9.52 23.15 -0.56
N ALA A 6 -9.00 22.67 0.57
CA ALA A 6 -8.75 21.25 0.78
C ALA A 6 -10.12 20.55 0.71
N SER A 7 -10.35 19.76 -0.34
CA SER A 7 -11.59 19.01 -0.46
C SER A 7 -11.75 18.11 0.76
N SER A 8 -12.97 18.04 1.27
CA SER A 8 -13.39 17.15 2.37
C SER A 8 -13.35 15.66 2.00
N GLY A 9 -12.51 15.28 1.03
CA GLY A 9 -12.43 13.96 0.43
C GLY A 9 -11.66 12.96 1.28
N ALA A 10 -12.03 11.69 1.13
CA ALA A 10 -11.48 10.57 1.87
C ALA A 10 -9.94 10.54 1.92
N ARG A 11 -9.44 10.10 3.08
CA ARG A 11 -8.04 10.18 3.50
C ARG A 11 -7.23 9.03 2.93
N ILE A 12 -6.82 9.15 1.67
CA ILE A 12 -6.08 8.08 1.00
C ILE A 12 -4.58 8.26 1.21
N TRP A 13 -3.88 7.17 1.53
CA TRP A 13 -2.42 7.12 1.58
C TRP A 13 -1.94 6.17 0.49
N ARG A 14 -1.75 6.68 -0.72
CA ARG A 14 -1.58 5.88 -1.94
C ARG A 14 -0.17 5.38 -2.17
N CYS A 15 0.84 5.99 -1.57
CA CYS A 15 2.24 5.62 -1.75
C CYS A 15 3.11 6.14 -0.59
N SER A 16 4.42 5.87 -0.65
CA SER A 16 5.38 6.41 0.31
C SER A 16 5.30 7.93 0.36
N GLY A 17 5.09 8.48 1.56
CA GLY A 17 4.90 9.92 1.77
C GLY A 17 3.47 10.42 1.55
N GLY A 18 2.49 9.52 1.48
CA GLY A 18 1.05 9.86 1.42
C GLY A 18 0.50 9.83 0.02
N ASP A 19 0.97 10.74 -0.82
CA ASP A 19 0.54 10.87 -2.21
C ASP A 19 1.71 11.28 -3.12
N SER A 20 1.41 11.70 -4.33
CA SER A 20 2.41 12.14 -5.31
C SER A 20 3.26 13.34 -4.85
N THR A 21 2.86 14.09 -3.83
CA THR A 21 3.65 15.17 -3.22
C THR A 21 4.75 14.64 -2.29
N ARG A 22 4.58 13.43 -1.76
CA ARG A 22 5.54 12.73 -0.88
C ARG A 22 5.94 13.48 0.39
N CYS A 23 5.08 14.35 0.90
CA CYS A 23 5.39 15.17 2.08
C CYS A 23 5.19 14.45 3.42
N GLY A 24 4.52 13.30 3.43
CA GLY A 24 4.16 12.60 4.68
C GLY A 24 3.20 13.41 5.56
N LEU A 25 2.59 14.47 5.02
CA LEU A 25 1.74 15.38 5.77
C LEU A 25 0.34 14.80 5.86
N PHE A 26 -0.10 14.52 7.07
CA PHE A 26 -1.51 14.29 7.34
C PHE A 26 -2.18 15.65 7.63
N PRO A 27 -3.18 16.08 6.83
CA PRO A 27 -3.69 17.46 6.87
C PRO A 27 -4.66 17.76 8.02
N GLY A 28 -4.92 16.80 8.93
CA GLY A 28 -5.88 16.95 10.02
C GLY A 28 -5.23 16.86 11.40
N ALA A 29 -5.86 17.50 12.39
CA ALA A 29 -5.51 17.25 13.79
C ALA A 29 -5.84 15.80 14.16
N ILE A 30 -4.89 15.12 14.82
CA ILE A 30 -5.06 13.75 15.32
C ILE A 30 -4.86 13.77 16.83
N SER A 31 -5.78 13.13 17.56
CA SER A 31 -5.54 12.71 18.94
C SER A 31 -4.98 11.29 18.94
N ILE A 32 -3.71 11.14 19.32
CA ILE A 32 -3.02 9.85 19.32
C ILE A 32 -3.27 9.16 20.66
N LYS A 33 -3.79 7.93 20.62
CA LYS A 33 -3.82 7.04 21.78
C LYS A 33 -2.48 6.31 21.88
N THR A 34 -1.94 6.20 23.09
CA THR A 34 -0.65 5.54 23.35
C THR A 34 -0.68 4.02 23.13
N LYS A 35 -1.86 3.40 23.29
CA LYS A 35 -2.06 1.97 23.03
C LYS A 35 -2.67 1.76 21.64
N PRO A 36 -2.05 0.94 20.76
CA PRO A 36 -2.66 0.60 19.48
C PRO A 36 -3.99 -0.14 19.68
N ALA A 37 -4.98 0.14 18.83
CA ALA A 37 -6.28 -0.52 18.89
C ALA A 37 -6.21 -2.00 18.52
N PHE A 38 -5.35 -2.33 17.54
CA PHE A 38 -5.05 -3.68 17.11
C PHE A 38 -3.65 -3.72 16.48
N ALA A 39 -3.10 -4.92 16.33
CA ALA A 39 -1.85 -5.18 15.62
C ALA A 39 -2.09 -6.26 14.57
N LEU A 40 -1.60 -6.04 13.36
CA LEU A 40 -1.71 -6.99 12.26
C LEU A 40 -0.47 -7.88 12.23
N LYS A 41 -0.68 -9.19 12.00
CA LYS A 41 0.42 -10.14 11.85
C LYS A 41 0.70 -10.35 10.36
N THR A 42 1.90 -9.95 9.94
CA THR A 42 2.42 -10.19 8.58
C THR A 42 3.22 -11.48 8.53
N ALA A 43 3.54 -11.95 7.31
CA ALA A 43 4.31 -13.19 7.14
C ALA A 43 5.82 -12.97 7.37
N GLY A 44 6.32 -11.74 7.17
CA GLY A 44 7.67 -11.37 7.59
C GLY A 44 7.87 -9.88 7.80
N ALA A 45 9.14 -9.47 7.77
CA ALA A 45 9.57 -8.10 8.03
C ALA A 45 8.94 -7.14 7.02
N VAL A 46 8.41 -6.02 7.52
CA VAL A 46 7.80 -4.97 6.71
C VAL A 46 8.78 -3.80 6.63
N GLN A 47 9.43 -3.68 5.47
CA GLN A 47 10.28 -2.52 5.16
C GLN A 47 9.54 -1.49 4.30
N ALA A 48 8.62 -1.96 3.46
CA ALA A 48 7.75 -1.15 2.64
C ALA A 48 6.75 -0.34 3.49
N SER A 49 6.39 0.86 3.02
CA SER A 49 5.29 1.61 3.64
C SER A 49 3.95 0.92 3.38
N VAL A 50 3.07 0.93 4.37
CA VAL A 50 1.67 0.51 4.21
C VAL A 50 0.91 1.60 3.44
N VAL A 51 0.06 1.19 2.51
CA VAL A 51 -0.83 2.10 1.75
C VAL A 51 -2.29 1.81 2.08
N PHE A 52 -3.13 2.83 2.01
CA PHE A 52 -4.53 2.80 2.42
C PHE A 52 -5.43 3.37 1.33
N ASP A 53 -6.61 2.80 1.12
CA ASP A 53 -7.65 3.34 0.23
C ASP A 53 -8.74 4.14 0.99
N GLU A 54 -9.75 4.64 0.26
CA GLU A 54 -10.88 5.40 0.83
C GLU A 54 -11.82 4.53 1.67
N GLU A 55 -11.87 3.24 1.37
CA GLU A 55 -12.75 2.26 2.03
C GLU A 55 -12.13 1.75 3.35
N GLY A 56 -10.86 2.11 3.61
CA GLY A 56 -10.14 1.77 4.83
C GLY A 56 -9.39 0.44 4.74
N PHE A 57 -9.25 -0.14 3.54
CA PHE A 57 -8.32 -1.24 3.36
C PHE A 57 -6.90 -0.73 3.54
N CYS A 58 -6.06 -1.56 4.17
CA CYS A 58 -4.63 -1.38 4.18
C CYS A 58 -3.95 -2.50 3.40
N TYR A 59 -2.97 -2.12 2.60
CA TYR A 59 -2.20 -3.04 1.76
C TYR A 59 -0.78 -3.08 2.29
N VAL A 60 -0.38 -4.25 2.76
CA VAL A 60 0.91 -4.48 3.40
C VAL A 60 1.71 -5.42 2.51
N ALA A 61 2.94 -5.04 2.19
CA ALA A 61 3.87 -5.90 1.48
C ALA A 61 5.10 -6.16 2.34
N ASP A 62 5.54 -7.41 2.38
CA ASP A 62 6.64 -7.83 3.25
C ASP A 62 7.82 -8.43 2.48
N MET A 63 8.94 -8.57 3.20
CA MET A 63 10.19 -9.06 2.65
C MET A 63 10.18 -10.57 2.37
N THR A 64 9.16 -11.32 2.77
CA THR A 64 8.99 -12.68 2.26
C THR A 64 8.53 -12.65 0.81
N GLY A 65 7.94 -11.53 0.35
CA GLY A 65 7.29 -11.37 -0.95
C GLY A 65 5.77 -11.51 -0.91
N LEU A 66 5.15 -11.38 0.28
CA LEU A 66 3.71 -11.51 0.43
C LEU A 66 3.11 -10.11 0.37
N VAL A 67 2.04 -9.97 -0.40
CA VAL A 67 1.18 -8.78 -0.39
C VAL A 67 -0.14 -9.18 0.24
N GLN A 68 -0.59 -8.45 1.25
CA GLN A 68 -1.78 -8.75 2.04
C GLN A 68 -2.68 -7.51 2.07
N ALA A 69 -3.99 -7.71 1.97
CA ALA A 69 -4.96 -6.67 2.29
C ALA A 69 -5.67 -7.00 3.59
N PHE A 70 -5.83 -5.98 4.43
CA PHE A 70 -6.62 -6.06 5.64
C PHE A 70 -7.70 -4.98 5.63
N LEU A 71 -8.83 -5.29 6.26
CA LEU A 71 -9.83 -4.32 6.65
C LEU A 71 -9.98 -4.42 8.17
N LYS A 72 -9.58 -3.35 8.87
CA LYS A 72 -9.39 -3.37 10.33
C LYS A 72 -8.40 -4.48 10.73
N ASP A 73 -8.81 -5.40 11.59
CA ASP A 73 -8.03 -6.53 12.12
C ASP A 73 -8.15 -7.82 11.29
N ARG A 74 -8.94 -7.80 10.20
CA ARG A 74 -9.21 -8.98 9.38
C ARG A 74 -8.41 -8.95 8.08
N GLN A 75 -7.67 -10.03 7.81
CA GLN A 75 -7.08 -10.26 6.50
C GLN A 75 -8.16 -10.66 5.49
N ILE A 76 -8.20 -9.97 4.36
CA ILE A 76 -9.20 -10.18 3.31
C ILE A 76 -8.63 -11.08 2.22
N TRP A 77 -7.40 -10.81 1.79
CA TRP A 77 -6.68 -11.63 0.83
C TRP A 77 -5.17 -11.55 1.06
N GLN A 78 -4.44 -12.49 0.45
CA GLN A 78 -3.00 -12.45 0.32
C GLN A 78 -2.58 -12.95 -1.07
N ASN A 79 -1.46 -12.43 -1.59
CA ASN A 79 -0.89 -12.82 -2.87
C ASN A 79 0.63 -13.00 -2.72
N ARG A 80 1.12 -14.16 -3.15
CA ARG A 80 2.53 -14.55 -3.12
C ARG A 80 3.20 -14.08 -4.40
N LEU A 81 4.19 -13.21 -4.27
CA LEU A 81 5.05 -12.79 -5.38
C LEU A 81 6.32 -13.64 -5.46
N ASN A 82 7.07 -13.47 -6.55
CA ASN A 82 8.29 -14.23 -6.84
C ASN A 82 9.55 -13.74 -6.11
N GLY A 83 9.48 -12.65 -5.36
CA GLY A 83 10.61 -12.09 -4.64
C GLY A 83 10.17 -11.18 -3.50
N SER A 84 11.12 -10.80 -2.66
CA SER A 84 10.90 -9.90 -1.53
C SER A 84 10.36 -8.56 -2.00
N VAL A 85 9.45 -7.97 -1.22
CA VAL A 85 8.98 -6.61 -1.46
C VAL A 85 9.61 -5.69 -0.43
N VAL A 86 10.50 -4.84 -0.93
CA VAL A 86 11.21 -3.84 -0.12
C VAL A 86 10.69 -2.42 -0.42
N ALA A 87 10.31 -2.18 -1.67
CA ALA A 87 9.75 -0.90 -2.10
C ALA A 87 8.28 -0.78 -1.68
N SER A 88 7.88 0.44 -1.28
CA SER A 88 6.49 0.76 -0.95
C SER A 88 5.56 0.53 -2.15
N PRO A 89 4.44 -0.20 -1.99
CA PRO A 89 3.41 -0.30 -3.01
C PRO A 89 2.88 1.07 -3.44
N ALA A 90 2.34 1.13 -4.66
CA ALA A 90 1.64 2.31 -5.18
C ALA A 90 0.20 1.95 -5.56
N LEU A 91 -0.75 2.56 -4.86
CA LEU A 91 -2.18 2.36 -5.07
C LEU A 91 -2.70 3.36 -6.11
N CYS A 92 -3.43 2.83 -7.10
CA CYS A 92 -4.25 3.60 -8.03
C CYS A 92 -5.74 3.34 -7.73
N PRO A 93 -6.40 4.19 -6.92
CA PRO A 93 -7.79 3.96 -6.51
C PRO A 93 -8.77 4.01 -7.68
N LYS A 94 -8.53 4.89 -8.66
CA LYS A 94 -9.41 5.03 -9.84
C LYS A 94 -9.58 3.73 -10.63
N SER A 95 -8.57 2.88 -10.62
CA SER A 95 -8.57 1.60 -11.35
C SER A 95 -8.59 0.38 -10.42
N ASN A 96 -8.63 0.56 -9.10
CA ASN A 96 -8.52 -0.54 -8.12
C ASN A 96 -7.26 -1.40 -8.32
N VAL A 97 -6.12 -0.77 -8.61
CA VAL A 97 -4.85 -1.47 -8.87
C VAL A 97 -3.80 -1.09 -7.85
N LEU A 98 -3.15 -2.08 -7.28
CA LEU A 98 -1.94 -1.95 -6.48
C LEU A 98 -0.72 -2.37 -7.30
N PHE A 99 0.21 -1.44 -7.50
CA PHE A 99 1.48 -1.72 -8.17
C PHE A 99 2.55 -2.09 -7.14
N VAL A 100 3.25 -3.20 -7.39
CA VAL A 100 4.26 -3.74 -6.48
C VAL A 100 5.49 -4.20 -7.26
N GLY A 101 6.66 -3.72 -6.86
CA GLY A 101 7.95 -4.18 -7.37
C GLY A 101 8.57 -5.20 -6.42
N THR A 102 9.25 -6.20 -6.97
CA THR A 102 9.98 -7.22 -6.21
C THR A 102 11.48 -7.11 -6.44
N THR A 103 12.27 -7.64 -5.49
CA THR A 103 13.73 -7.76 -5.65
C THR A 103 14.14 -8.74 -6.75
N ALA A 104 13.22 -9.58 -7.23
CA ALA A 104 13.44 -10.49 -8.35
C ALA A 104 13.33 -9.81 -9.73
N GLY A 105 13.25 -8.47 -9.77
CA GLY A 105 13.15 -7.73 -11.02
C GLY A 105 11.76 -7.71 -11.65
N SER A 106 10.71 -8.10 -10.92
CA SER A 106 9.34 -8.13 -11.46
C SER A 106 8.48 -7.00 -10.89
N ILE A 107 7.65 -6.40 -11.75
CA ILE A 107 6.56 -5.49 -11.39
C ILE A 107 5.22 -6.21 -11.57
N TYR A 108 4.35 -6.05 -10.58
CA TYR A 108 3.01 -6.60 -10.53
C TYR A 108 1.97 -5.48 -10.51
N ALA A 109 0.87 -5.69 -11.24
CA ALA A 109 -0.38 -4.98 -11.05
C ALA A 109 -1.37 -5.96 -10.41
N ILE A 110 -1.86 -5.63 -9.21
CA ILE A 110 -2.73 -6.49 -8.40
C ILE A 110 -4.08 -5.82 -8.26
N ASP A 111 -5.16 -6.55 -8.54
CA ASP A 111 -6.53 -6.10 -8.27
C ASP A 111 -6.74 -5.99 -6.76
N THR A 112 -7.11 -4.81 -6.28
CA THR A 112 -7.20 -4.53 -4.83
C THR A 112 -8.36 -5.25 -4.15
N LYS A 113 -9.39 -5.65 -4.90
CA LYS A 113 -10.58 -6.32 -4.35
C LYS A 113 -10.35 -7.81 -4.11
N SER A 114 -9.75 -8.48 -5.07
CA SER A 114 -9.54 -9.92 -5.06
C SER A 114 -8.12 -10.35 -4.66
N GLY A 115 -7.16 -9.44 -4.72
CA GLY A 115 -5.74 -9.74 -4.55
C GLY A 115 -5.12 -10.46 -5.75
N LYS A 116 -5.85 -10.65 -6.86
CA LYS A 116 -5.34 -11.36 -8.04
C LYS A 116 -4.36 -10.49 -8.83
N THR A 117 -3.28 -11.11 -9.29
CA THR A 117 -2.38 -10.48 -10.24
C THR A 117 -3.07 -10.30 -11.59
N LEU A 118 -3.20 -9.06 -12.04
CA LEU A 118 -3.70 -8.68 -13.35
C LEU A 118 -2.58 -8.75 -14.40
N ILE A 119 -1.41 -8.21 -14.04
CA ILE A 119 -0.24 -8.13 -14.91
C ILE A 119 1.00 -8.45 -14.09
N LYS A 120 1.91 -9.24 -14.68
CA LYS A 120 3.30 -9.37 -14.25
C LYS A 120 4.20 -8.92 -15.41
N LYS A 121 5.15 -8.05 -15.12
CA LYS A 121 6.17 -7.65 -16.09
C LYS A 121 7.55 -7.83 -15.46
N ASP A 122 8.39 -8.61 -16.12
CA ASP A 122 9.80 -8.72 -15.77
C ASP A 122 10.55 -7.53 -16.36
N ILE A 123 11.33 -6.86 -15.50
CA ILE A 123 12.20 -5.75 -15.82
C ILE A 123 13.60 -6.35 -15.98
N PRO A 124 14.35 -6.04 -17.06
CA PRO A 124 15.74 -6.45 -17.18
C PRO A 124 16.53 -5.88 -15.99
N THR A 125 16.99 -6.75 -15.08
CA THR A 125 17.86 -6.36 -13.98
C THR A 125 19.29 -6.71 -14.33
N THR A 126 20.20 -5.76 -14.21
CA THR A 126 21.65 -5.94 -14.41
C THR A 126 22.42 -6.07 -13.09
N SER A 127 21.71 -6.25 -11.97
CA SER A 127 22.29 -6.44 -10.64
C SER A 127 22.97 -7.79 -10.48
#